data_AF-A0A3N5VBD7-F1
#
_entry.id   AF-A0A3N5VBD7-F1
#
_cell.length_a   1.000
_cell.length_b   1.000
_cell.length_c   1.000
_cell.angle_alpha   90.00
_cell.angle_beta   90.00
_cell.angle_gamma   90.00
#
_symmetry.space_group_name_H-M   'P 1'
#
loop_
_entity.id
_entity.type
_entity.pdbx_description
1 polymer ?
#
loop_
_entity_poly.entity_id
_entity_poly.type
_entity_poly.pdbx_seq_one_letter_code
_entity_poly.pdbx_strand_id
1 'polypeptide(L)'
;MAGMPKSFIIESLRGEIVNERFIERSLYEGRNTLPRINQGFKTFRDFSQIVTERLGQSGLVWDRIETIEPVDYDGLVYDFTMDHPDHNFIAGGFVVSNCGVRLLASSIDVESARGEMDRLATLLNKYCPSGVGKEGVIKLSPKELDQVLRAGSRWALKNGYASEADLARTEEMGSLEGADPGLVSERAKTRGREQIGSLGSGNHFIEVEVVDQIFDEEAANAMGLYQGCLTVQIHCGSRGLGHQVCTDYVQQFQNAVRKYGIDLPDRELVCAPMDSPEGIAYMGAMRAAANFAFANRQLLAHSARRAFEEVFAPTTRHWHLHQVYDIAHNMGKLETHEVDGRQVKVCVHRKGATRAFGPGSPGLPPEYVKIGQPVIIPGSMGTASWVLVGTAGSMTRSFGSSCHGAGRAMSRSKAKKEVRGDELRKELEARGITVRAGSLSGLAEEAPSAYKDVDVVVETVSAAGIAKKVARLKPVAVVKG
;
A
#
# COMPACT_ATOMS: atom_id res chain seq x y z
N MET A 1 4.87 -3.83 53.91
CA MET A 1 5.82 -3.83 55.05
C MET A 1 5.22 -3.24 56.33
N ALA A 2 3.89 -3.22 56.53
CA ALA A 2 3.33 -2.82 57.81
C ALA A 2 3.51 -3.98 58.81
N GLY A 3 4.12 -3.71 59.98
CA GLY A 3 4.32 -4.70 61.05
C GLY A 3 5.68 -5.41 61.09
N MET A 4 6.63 -5.06 60.21
CA MET A 4 7.98 -5.64 60.25
C MET A 4 8.91 -4.89 61.24
N PRO A 5 9.84 -5.58 61.93
CA PRO A 5 10.82 -4.93 62.79
C PRO A 5 11.70 -3.94 62.02
N LYS A 6 12.02 -2.80 62.64
CA LYS A 6 12.87 -1.74 62.07
C LYS A 6 14.22 -2.28 61.55
N SER A 7 14.85 -3.19 62.29
CA SER A 7 16.12 -3.83 61.91
C SER A 7 16.01 -4.62 60.61
N PHE A 8 14.92 -5.37 60.42
CA PHE A 8 14.67 -6.14 59.20
C PHE A 8 14.51 -5.24 57.98
N ILE A 9 13.78 -4.13 58.13
CA ILE A 9 13.58 -3.16 57.05
C ILE A 9 14.91 -2.48 56.68
N ILE A 10 15.70 -2.10 57.66
CA ILE A 10 17.03 -1.50 57.44
C ILE A 10 17.95 -2.49 56.74
N GLU A 11 18.00 -3.74 57.18
CA GLU A 11 18.84 -4.76 56.58
C GLU A 11 18.43 -5.08 55.14
N SER A 12 17.13 -5.09 54.85
CA SER A 12 16.59 -5.37 53.51
C SER A 12 16.79 -4.22 52.52
N LEU A 13 16.88 -2.98 53.01
CA LEU A 13 16.92 -1.79 52.15
C LEU A 13 18.28 -1.09 52.13
N ARG A 14 19.20 -1.43 53.04
CA ARG A 14 20.56 -0.86 53.05
C ARG A 14 21.37 -1.42 51.89
N GLY A 15 22.22 -0.57 51.32
CA GLY A 15 23.18 -0.96 50.28
C GLY A 15 24.22 0.13 50.09
N GLU A 16 25.07 0.01 49.08
CA GLU A 16 26.13 1.00 48.80
C GLU A 16 25.59 2.43 48.59
N ILE A 17 24.34 2.54 48.13
CA ILE A 17 23.71 3.81 47.77
C ILE A 17 22.79 4.34 48.89
N VAL A 18 22.18 3.45 49.66
CA VAL A 18 21.17 3.77 50.69
C VAL A 18 21.68 3.35 52.06
N ASN A 19 22.01 4.31 52.91
CA ASN A 19 22.47 4.04 54.27
C ASN A 19 21.29 3.95 55.26
N GLU A 20 21.56 3.34 56.41
CA GLU A 20 20.60 3.15 57.50
C GLU A 20 19.91 4.45 57.90
N ARG A 21 20.67 5.53 58.08
CA ARG A 21 20.14 6.84 58.47
C ARG A 21 19.17 7.42 57.44
N PHE A 22 19.36 7.15 56.15
CA PHE A 22 18.42 7.57 55.11
C PHE A 22 17.07 6.86 55.26
N ILE A 23 17.10 5.54 55.52
CA ILE A 23 15.92 4.69 55.68
C ILE A 23 15.13 5.12 56.92
N GLU A 24 15.81 5.33 58.04
CA GLU A 24 15.19 5.75 59.30
C GLU A 24 14.45 7.08 59.17
N ARG A 25 15.09 8.09 58.55
CA ARG A 25 14.49 9.40 58.35
C ARG A 25 13.29 9.37 57.40
N SER A 26 13.31 8.50 56.40
CA SER A 26 12.22 8.35 55.43
C SER A 26 10.97 7.74 56.05
N LEU A 27 11.15 6.74 56.92
CA LEU A 27 10.05 5.92 57.42
C LEU A 27 9.49 6.40 58.76
N TYR A 28 10.33 6.97 59.63
CA TYR A 28 9.95 7.20 61.04
C TYR A 28 10.03 8.65 61.51
N GLU A 29 10.84 9.51 60.87
CA GLU A 29 11.08 10.87 61.39
C GLU A 29 10.24 11.97 60.73
N GLY A 30 9.51 11.67 59.64
CA GLY A 30 8.74 12.68 58.90
C GLY A 30 9.65 13.72 58.23
N ARG A 31 9.82 13.66 56.91
CA ARG A 31 10.73 14.58 56.21
C ARG A 31 10.08 15.95 55.96
N ASN A 32 10.71 17.01 56.46
CA ASN A 32 10.39 18.40 56.12
C ASN A 32 11.12 18.92 54.86
N THR A 33 11.95 18.09 54.22
CA THR A 33 12.73 18.45 53.02
C THR A 33 12.72 17.32 51.99
N LEU A 34 12.88 17.68 50.71
CA LEU A 34 12.97 16.70 49.62
C LEU A 34 14.16 15.75 49.85
N PRO A 35 14.03 14.44 49.54
CA PRO A 35 15.12 13.48 49.62
C PRO A 35 16.36 13.98 48.87
N ARG A 36 17.48 14.15 49.59
CA ARG A 36 18.78 14.35 48.94
C ARG A 36 19.27 13.00 48.44
N ILE A 37 19.37 12.87 47.13
CA ILE A 37 19.90 11.69 46.45
C ILE A 37 21.40 11.60 46.76
N ASN A 38 21.93 10.38 46.94
CA ASN A 38 23.36 10.16 47.14
C ASN A 38 24.14 10.76 45.95
N GLN A 39 25.30 11.38 46.19
CA GLN A 39 26.15 11.94 45.12
C GLN A 39 26.64 10.87 44.12
N GLY A 40 26.64 9.60 44.51
CA GLY A 40 26.92 8.48 43.60
C GLY A 40 25.75 8.08 42.69
N PHE A 41 24.56 8.68 42.85
CA PHE A 41 23.42 8.41 42.00
C PHE A 41 23.60 9.11 40.66
N LYS A 42 23.70 8.33 39.59
CA LYS A 42 23.81 8.86 38.22
C LYS A 42 22.61 9.76 37.93
N THR A 43 22.85 10.89 37.27
CA THR A 43 21.73 11.74 36.86
C THR A 43 20.83 10.97 35.90
N PHE A 44 19.55 11.33 35.78
CA PHE A 44 18.66 10.71 34.80
C PHE A 44 19.24 10.77 33.37
N ARG A 45 19.97 11.85 33.07
CA ARG A 45 20.69 12.03 31.81
C ARG A 45 21.79 10.98 31.64
N ASP A 46 22.63 10.76 32.64
CA ASP A 46 23.73 9.78 32.57
C ASP A 46 23.21 8.34 32.59
N PHE A 47 22.15 8.08 33.37
CA PHE A 47 21.45 6.79 33.36
C PHE A 47 20.89 6.51 31.97
N SER A 48 20.11 7.44 31.41
CA SER A 48 19.55 7.35 30.06
C SER A 48 20.62 7.06 29.02
N GLN A 49 21.75 7.77 29.08
CA GLN A 49 22.86 7.58 28.14
C GLN A 49 23.48 6.18 28.20
N ILE A 50 23.54 5.55 29.39
CA ILE A 50 24.07 4.19 29.58
C ILE A 50 23.07 3.14 29.08
N VAL A 51 21.79 3.21 29.47
CA VAL A 51 20.80 2.22 29.01
C VAL A 51 20.51 2.34 27.52
N THR A 52 20.73 3.51 26.91
CA THR A 52 20.53 3.74 25.48
C THR A 52 21.82 3.66 24.64
N GLU A 53 22.99 3.40 25.25
CA GLU A 53 24.29 3.40 24.58
C GLU A 53 24.38 2.39 23.42
N ARG A 54 23.51 1.37 23.42
CA ARG A 54 23.40 0.35 22.37
C ARG A 54 22.06 0.40 21.62
N LEU A 55 21.17 1.31 21.98
CA LEU A 55 19.83 1.48 21.42
C LEU A 55 19.84 2.70 20.48
N GLY A 56 20.49 2.56 19.32
CA GLY A 56 20.58 3.63 18.33
C GLY A 56 19.19 4.19 17.97
N GLN A 57 19.03 5.51 18.13
CA GLN A 57 17.98 6.47 17.67
C GLN A 57 16.49 6.05 17.62
N SER A 58 16.11 4.82 17.98
CA SER A 58 14.78 4.25 17.72
C SER A 58 13.78 4.50 18.84
N GLY A 59 14.24 4.87 20.04
CA GLY A 59 13.35 5.09 21.19
C GLY A 59 12.65 3.83 21.71
N LEU A 60 13.04 2.65 21.25
CA LEU A 60 12.48 1.36 21.64
C LEU A 60 13.55 0.47 22.29
N VAL A 61 13.16 -0.27 23.32
CA VAL A 61 13.98 -1.31 23.95
C VAL A 61 13.68 -2.62 23.26
N TRP A 62 14.71 -3.25 22.68
CA TRP A 62 14.60 -4.56 22.06
C TRP A 62 15.03 -5.65 23.05
N ASP A 63 14.30 -6.76 23.07
CA ASP A 63 14.64 -7.96 23.84
C ASP A 63 14.74 -9.19 22.92
N ARG A 64 15.40 -10.24 23.38
CA ARG A 64 15.61 -11.47 22.62
C ARG A 64 14.47 -12.45 22.88
N ILE A 65 13.83 -12.93 21.82
CA ILE A 65 12.87 -14.04 21.92
C ILE A 65 13.65 -15.30 22.31
N GLU A 66 13.42 -15.80 23.52
CA GLU A 66 14.06 -17.02 24.02
C GLU A 66 13.39 -18.29 23.48
N THR A 67 12.06 -18.29 23.36
CA THR A 67 11.26 -19.43 22.89
C THR A 67 9.98 -18.96 22.18
N ILE A 68 9.47 -19.77 21.25
CA ILE A 68 8.17 -19.59 20.59
C ILE A 68 7.41 -20.89 20.75
N GLU A 69 6.20 -20.83 21.30
CA GLU A 69 5.34 -22.00 21.50
C GLU A 69 3.91 -21.73 21.01
N PRO A 70 3.24 -22.71 20.37
CA PRO A 70 1.82 -22.61 20.04
C PRO A 70 0.97 -22.70 21.31
N VAL A 71 0.08 -21.73 21.52
CA VAL A 71 -0.87 -21.73 22.63
C VAL A 71 -2.29 -21.53 22.11
N ASP A 72 -3.25 -22.27 22.66
CA ASP A 72 -4.68 -21.97 22.50
C ASP A 72 -5.01 -20.76 23.38
N TYR A 73 -5.03 -19.58 22.77
CA TYR A 73 -5.29 -18.31 23.45
C TYR A 73 -6.68 -17.77 23.09
N ASP A 74 -7.60 -17.86 24.06
CA ASP A 74 -8.99 -17.34 24.00
C ASP A 74 -9.11 -15.96 24.71
N GLY A 75 -8.03 -15.18 24.68
CA GLY A 75 -7.97 -13.84 25.27
C GLY A 75 -7.93 -12.74 24.21
N LEU A 76 -7.98 -11.48 24.66
CA LEU A 76 -7.74 -10.33 23.78
C LEU A 76 -6.27 -10.35 23.32
N VAL A 77 -6.06 -10.36 22.01
CA VAL A 77 -4.73 -10.17 21.43
C VAL A 77 -4.46 -8.68 21.43
N TYR A 78 -3.51 -8.23 22.24
CA TYR A 78 -3.11 -6.83 22.29
C TYR A 78 -2.08 -6.58 21.19
N ASP A 79 -2.47 -5.82 20.16
CA ASP A 79 -1.52 -5.15 19.29
C ASP A 79 -0.87 -4.03 20.12
N PHE A 80 0.46 -4.07 20.29
CA PHE A 80 1.20 -3.02 21.02
C PHE A 80 1.30 -1.70 20.24
N THR A 81 0.37 -1.45 19.31
CA THR A 81 0.10 -0.13 18.75
C THR A 81 -1.17 0.47 19.38
N MET A 82 -0.97 1.06 20.56
CA MET A 82 -1.84 1.99 21.32
C MET A 82 -3.34 1.64 21.48
N ASP A 83 -3.70 1.21 22.69
CA ASP A 83 -5.07 1.22 23.21
C ASP A 83 -5.50 2.66 23.55
N HIS A 84 -6.05 3.37 22.56
CA HIS A 84 -6.74 4.66 22.75
C HIS A 84 -8.09 4.63 22.01
N PRO A 85 -9.19 5.12 22.63
CA PRO A 85 -10.52 5.14 22.00
C PRO A 85 -10.61 5.98 20.71
N ASP A 86 -9.60 6.81 20.45
CA ASP A 86 -9.48 7.65 19.24
C ASP A 86 -8.46 7.13 18.22
N HIS A 87 -8.00 5.87 18.34
CA HIS A 87 -7.00 5.34 17.42
C HIS A 87 -7.58 5.11 16.01
N ASN A 88 -7.30 6.06 15.10
CA ASN A 88 -7.50 5.90 13.67
C ASN A 88 -6.14 5.76 12.97
N PHE A 89 -5.96 4.69 12.19
CA PHE A 89 -4.79 4.52 11.34
C PHE A 89 -4.81 5.58 10.22
N ILE A 90 -4.12 6.72 10.41
CA ILE A 90 -3.76 7.64 9.33
C ILE A 90 -2.26 7.92 9.43
N ALA A 91 -1.44 7.15 8.73
CA ALA A 91 -0.04 7.50 8.54
C ALA A 91 0.08 8.69 7.56
N GLY A 92 1.06 9.58 7.76
CA GLY A 92 1.34 10.83 7.03
C GLY A 92 0.91 10.93 5.55
N GLY A 93 -0.08 11.79 5.29
CA GLY A 93 -0.60 12.10 3.95
C GLY A 93 -1.81 11.23 3.59
N PHE A 94 -2.96 11.88 3.50
CA PHE A 94 -4.28 11.27 3.33
C PHE A 94 -4.39 10.36 2.09
N VAL A 95 -5.48 9.61 2.07
CA VAL A 95 -5.89 8.63 1.05
C VAL A 95 -6.27 9.32 -0.26
N VAL A 96 -5.30 9.81 -1.04
CA VAL A 96 -5.62 10.60 -2.25
C VAL A 96 -4.62 10.29 -3.35
N SER A 97 -4.82 9.17 -4.01
CA SER A 97 -4.31 9.03 -5.37
C SER A 97 -4.85 7.84 -6.14
N ASN A 98 -5.63 6.93 -5.54
CA ASN A 98 -5.93 5.64 -6.18
C ASN A 98 -4.65 5.07 -6.82
N CYS A 99 -3.54 5.11 -6.08
CA CYS A 99 -2.46 4.22 -6.41
C CYS A 99 -3.03 2.81 -6.31
N GLY A 100 -2.73 2.00 -7.31
CA GLY A 100 -3.40 0.74 -7.51
C GLY A 100 -2.70 -0.08 -8.57
N VAL A 101 -3.20 -1.28 -8.75
CA VAL A 101 -2.56 -2.32 -9.53
C VAL A 101 -3.57 -2.89 -10.49
N ARG A 102 -3.17 -3.04 -11.74
CA ARG A 102 -3.92 -3.75 -12.77
C ARG A 102 -3.12 -4.96 -13.20
N LEU A 103 -3.77 -6.11 -13.27
CA LEU A 103 -3.21 -7.32 -13.84
C LEU A 103 -3.91 -7.64 -15.17
N LEU A 104 -3.11 -7.84 -16.20
CA LEU A 104 -3.53 -8.38 -17.49
C LEU A 104 -2.95 -9.78 -17.65
N ALA A 105 -3.70 -10.70 -18.24
CA ALA A 105 -3.22 -12.04 -18.58
C ALA A 105 -3.22 -12.24 -20.09
N SER A 106 -2.31 -13.09 -20.56
CA SER A 106 -2.20 -13.52 -21.96
C SER A 106 -2.41 -15.03 -22.08
N SER A 107 -2.46 -15.51 -23.31
CA SER A 107 -2.35 -16.94 -23.63
C SER A 107 -0.98 -17.29 -24.22
N ILE A 108 0.05 -16.53 -23.85
CA ILE A 108 1.42 -16.71 -24.32
C ILE A 108 2.21 -17.42 -23.23
N ASP A 109 2.83 -18.55 -23.59
CA ASP A 109 3.72 -19.27 -22.67
C ASP A 109 5.09 -18.60 -22.62
N VAL A 110 5.68 -18.52 -21.42
CA VAL A 110 7.01 -17.92 -21.21
C VAL A 110 8.08 -18.53 -22.12
N GLU A 111 8.02 -19.85 -22.38
CA GLU A 111 9.01 -20.53 -23.23
C GLU A 111 8.90 -20.09 -24.70
N SER A 112 7.69 -19.80 -25.19
CA SER A 112 7.48 -19.28 -26.54
C SER A 112 7.95 -17.83 -26.71
N ALA A 113 8.02 -17.09 -25.61
CA ALA A 113 8.29 -15.66 -25.60
C ALA A 113 9.73 -15.31 -25.17
N ARG A 114 10.52 -16.30 -24.70
CA ARG A 114 11.86 -16.12 -24.15
C ARG A 114 12.81 -15.32 -25.06
N GLY A 115 12.75 -15.54 -26.37
CA GLY A 115 13.56 -14.82 -27.36
C GLY A 115 13.13 -13.37 -27.63
N GLU A 116 11.91 -13.00 -27.24
CA GLU A 116 11.33 -11.68 -27.53
C GLU A 116 11.28 -10.76 -26.30
N MET A 117 11.71 -11.22 -25.11
CA MET A 117 11.59 -10.44 -23.87
C MET A 117 12.29 -9.09 -23.93
N ASP A 118 13.47 -9.02 -24.53
CA ASP A 118 14.20 -7.74 -24.67
C ASP A 118 13.45 -6.74 -25.56
N ARG A 119 12.88 -7.23 -26.67
CA ARG A 119 12.08 -6.44 -27.59
C ARG A 119 10.77 -6.00 -26.94
N LEU A 120 10.08 -6.89 -26.23
CA LEU A 120 8.85 -6.60 -25.51
C LEU A 120 9.08 -5.53 -24.43
N ALA A 121 10.11 -5.69 -23.59
CA ALA A 121 10.45 -4.71 -22.57
C ALA A 121 10.78 -3.33 -23.19
N THR A 122 11.48 -3.32 -24.32
CA THR A 122 11.79 -2.09 -25.07
C THR A 122 10.54 -1.40 -25.60
N LEU A 123 9.60 -2.15 -26.19
CA LEU A 123 8.35 -1.59 -26.71
C LEU A 123 7.40 -1.16 -25.59
N LEU A 124 7.34 -1.88 -24.48
CA LEU A 124 6.62 -1.45 -23.28
C LEU A 124 7.19 -0.12 -22.76
N ASN A 125 8.51 0.01 -22.62
CA ASN A 125 9.15 1.26 -22.20
C ASN A 125 8.92 2.42 -23.19
N LYS A 126 8.79 2.12 -24.49
CA LYS A 126 8.48 3.10 -25.54
C LYS A 126 7.02 3.57 -25.48
N TYR A 127 6.07 2.65 -25.30
CA TYR A 127 4.63 2.94 -25.34
C TYR A 127 4.04 3.33 -23.98
N CYS A 128 4.73 3.03 -22.89
CA CYS A 128 4.32 3.33 -21.53
C CYS A 128 5.35 4.28 -20.88
N PRO A 129 5.22 5.60 -21.05
CA PRO A 129 6.21 6.56 -20.59
C PRO A 129 6.37 6.52 -19.06
N SER A 130 7.62 6.54 -18.61
CA SER A 130 8.01 6.37 -17.21
C SER A 130 9.04 7.43 -16.78
N GLY A 131 8.95 7.88 -15.52
CA GLY A 131 9.86 8.88 -14.93
C GLY A 131 9.19 10.17 -14.45
N VAL A 132 9.94 10.97 -13.69
CA VAL A 132 9.48 12.25 -13.14
C VAL A 132 9.31 13.27 -14.27
N GLY A 133 8.14 13.92 -14.35
CA GLY A 133 7.87 15.00 -15.31
C GLY A 133 7.71 14.56 -16.76
N LYS A 134 7.57 13.26 -17.03
CA LYS A 134 7.30 12.77 -18.39
C LYS A 134 5.86 13.06 -18.81
N GLU A 135 5.72 13.45 -20.06
CA GLU A 135 4.42 13.54 -20.73
C GLU A 135 3.80 12.15 -20.86
N GLY A 136 2.48 12.09 -20.71
CA GLY A 136 1.70 10.87 -20.91
C GLY A 136 1.41 10.58 -22.38
N VAL A 137 0.76 9.43 -22.65
CA VAL A 137 0.53 8.96 -24.03
C VAL A 137 -0.48 9.78 -24.83
N ILE A 138 -1.28 10.61 -24.15
CA ILE A 138 -2.31 11.45 -24.79
C ILE A 138 -2.20 12.90 -24.31
N LYS A 139 -2.61 13.83 -25.17
CA LYS A 139 -2.73 15.26 -24.83
C LYS A 139 -4.20 15.61 -24.68
N LEU A 140 -4.59 16.04 -23.49
CA LEU A 140 -5.95 16.47 -23.19
C LEU A 140 -6.06 18.00 -23.18
N SER A 141 -7.17 18.50 -23.71
CA SER A 141 -7.67 19.84 -23.40
C SER A 141 -8.18 19.89 -21.94
N PRO A 142 -8.28 21.08 -21.33
CA PRO A 142 -8.88 21.23 -19.99
C PRO A 142 -10.28 20.62 -19.88
N LYS A 143 -11.10 20.77 -20.93
CA LYS A 143 -12.46 20.21 -20.98
C LYS A 143 -12.47 18.69 -20.99
N GLU A 144 -11.56 18.06 -21.73
CA GLU A 144 -11.45 16.59 -21.75
C GLU A 144 -10.90 16.05 -20.43
N LEU A 145 -9.97 16.77 -19.78
CA LEU A 145 -9.52 16.41 -18.44
C LEU A 145 -10.70 16.38 -17.46
N ASP A 146 -11.57 17.39 -17.47
CA ASP A 146 -12.77 17.41 -16.65
C ASP A 146 -13.73 16.24 -16.97
N GLN A 147 -13.78 15.76 -18.22
CA GLN A 147 -14.53 14.55 -18.57
C GLN A 147 -13.88 13.29 -18.00
N VAL A 148 -12.55 13.17 -18.06
CA VAL A 148 -11.80 12.08 -17.42
C VAL A 148 -12.03 12.06 -15.91
N LEU A 149 -11.97 13.23 -15.27
CA LEU A 149 -12.19 13.36 -13.83
C LEU A 149 -13.60 12.94 -13.40
N ARG A 150 -14.62 13.14 -14.26
CA ARG A 150 -15.98 12.65 -13.99
C ARG A 150 -16.16 11.16 -14.27
N ALA A 151 -15.63 10.68 -15.39
CA ALA A 151 -16.03 9.39 -15.96
C ALA A 151 -14.98 8.27 -15.82
N GLY A 152 -13.74 8.59 -15.44
CA GLY A 152 -12.67 7.60 -15.27
C GLY A 152 -12.48 6.69 -16.48
N SER A 153 -12.45 5.38 -16.29
CA SER A 153 -12.32 4.40 -17.39
C SER A 153 -13.50 4.41 -18.36
N ARG A 154 -14.68 4.93 -17.99
CA ARG A 154 -15.81 5.10 -18.94
C ARG A 154 -15.48 6.12 -20.03
N TRP A 155 -14.67 7.13 -19.72
CA TRP A 155 -14.13 8.02 -20.74
C TRP A 155 -13.21 7.25 -21.71
N ALA A 156 -12.35 6.38 -21.18
CA ALA A 156 -11.43 5.60 -22.00
C ALA A 156 -12.19 4.64 -22.94
N LEU A 157 -13.26 3.99 -22.47
CA LEU A 157 -14.16 3.17 -23.30
C LEU A 157 -14.77 3.98 -24.45
N LYS A 158 -15.37 5.14 -24.15
CA LYS A 158 -15.98 6.02 -25.15
C LYS A 158 -15.00 6.47 -26.24
N ASN A 159 -13.72 6.56 -25.91
CA ASN A 159 -12.66 6.99 -26.83
C ASN A 159 -11.86 5.82 -27.44
N GLY A 160 -12.32 4.57 -27.31
CA GLY A 160 -11.71 3.41 -27.96
C GLY A 160 -10.47 2.84 -27.26
N TYR A 161 -10.20 3.22 -26.01
CA TYR A 161 -9.06 2.74 -25.22
C TYR A 161 -9.40 1.61 -24.25
N ALA A 162 -10.67 1.22 -24.17
CA ALA A 162 -11.15 0.14 -23.29
C ALA A 162 -12.23 -0.70 -23.96
N SER A 163 -12.44 -1.90 -23.43
CA SER A 163 -13.61 -2.74 -23.71
C SER A 163 -14.57 -2.73 -22.52
N GLU A 164 -15.81 -3.19 -22.72
CA GLU A 164 -16.77 -3.38 -21.62
C GLU A 164 -16.24 -4.37 -20.56
N ALA A 165 -15.51 -5.41 -20.99
CA ALA A 165 -14.89 -6.36 -20.08
C ALA A 165 -13.79 -5.72 -19.21
N ASP A 166 -13.06 -4.72 -19.72
CA ASP A 166 -12.09 -3.98 -18.92
C ASP A 166 -12.77 -3.21 -17.79
N LEU A 167 -13.91 -2.57 -18.07
CA LEU A 167 -14.68 -1.86 -17.06
C LEU A 167 -15.25 -2.84 -16.04
N ALA A 168 -15.90 -3.92 -16.48
CA ALA A 168 -16.47 -4.93 -15.59
C ALA A 168 -15.42 -5.45 -14.59
N ARG A 169 -14.18 -5.65 -15.02
CA ARG A 169 -13.07 -6.12 -14.18
C ARG A 169 -12.23 -5.01 -13.56
N THR A 170 -12.75 -3.80 -13.48
CA THR A 170 -12.14 -2.72 -12.72
C THR A 170 -12.99 -2.44 -11.48
N GLU A 171 -12.36 -2.27 -10.33
CA GLU A 171 -13.02 -1.79 -9.12
C GLU A 171 -13.88 -0.55 -9.43
N GLU A 172 -15.15 -0.56 -8.98
CA GLU A 172 -16.14 0.51 -9.26
C GLU A 172 -16.39 0.73 -10.75
N MET A 173 -16.20 -0.30 -11.57
CA MET A 173 -16.20 -0.20 -13.04
C MET A 173 -15.29 0.90 -13.59
N GLY A 174 -14.24 1.25 -12.82
CA GLY A 174 -13.28 2.31 -13.12
C GLY A 174 -13.85 3.73 -13.05
N SER A 175 -14.99 3.94 -12.37
CA SER A 175 -15.61 5.26 -12.23
C SER A 175 -16.39 5.38 -10.92
N LEU A 176 -15.90 6.23 -10.02
CA LEU A 176 -16.62 6.63 -8.82
C LEU A 176 -17.64 7.72 -9.11
N GLU A 177 -18.87 7.47 -8.70
CA GLU A 177 -19.96 8.45 -8.76
C GLU A 177 -19.76 9.61 -7.79
N GLY A 178 -20.28 10.79 -8.14
CA GLY A 178 -20.13 12.00 -7.32
C GLY A 178 -18.73 12.61 -7.37
N ALA A 179 -17.93 12.27 -8.37
CA ALA A 179 -16.68 12.97 -8.69
C ALA A 179 -16.99 14.36 -9.25
N ASP A 180 -16.35 15.39 -8.69
CA ASP A 180 -16.55 16.78 -9.11
C ASP A 180 -15.22 17.44 -9.51
N PRO A 181 -14.98 17.67 -10.80
CA PRO A 181 -13.80 18.40 -11.26
C PRO A 181 -13.75 19.85 -10.80
N GLY A 182 -14.88 20.46 -10.42
CA GLY A 182 -14.93 21.81 -9.86
C GLY A 182 -14.28 21.91 -8.48
N LEU A 183 -14.19 20.78 -7.76
CA LEU A 183 -13.55 20.67 -6.44
C LEU A 183 -12.06 20.30 -6.53
N VAL A 184 -11.52 20.16 -7.73
CA VAL A 184 -10.09 19.91 -8.00
C VAL A 184 -9.42 21.22 -8.40
N SER A 185 -8.35 21.61 -7.70
CA SER A 185 -7.65 22.87 -7.97
C SER A 185 -7.03 22.91 -9.36
N GLU A 186 -6.92 24.12 -9.93
CA GLU A 186 -6.26 24.33 -11.23
C GLU A 186 -4.79 23.89 -11.21
N ARG A 187 -4.13 23.99 -10.06
CA ARG A 187 -2.77 23.47 -9.86
C ARG A 187 -2.75 21.95 -10.00
N ALA A 188 -3.70 21.24 -9.40
CA ALA A 188 -3.81 19.79 -9.52
C ALA A 188 -4.11 19.36 -10.96
N LYS A 189 -5.05 20.05 -11.63
CA LYS A 189 -5.38 19.80 -13.03
C LYS A 189 -4.19 20.02 -13.95
N THR A 190 -3.48 21.12 -13.80
CA THR A 190 -2.28 21.44 -14.61
C THR A 190 -1.22 20.35 -14.46
N ARG A 191 -0.90 19.94 -13.23
CA ARG A 191 0.06 18.86 -12.95
C ARG A 191 -0.38 17.51 -13.54
N GLY A 192 -1.67 17.21 -13.51
CA GLY A 192 -2.22 15.94 -13.99
C GLY A 192 -2.35 15.84 -15.50
N ARG A 193 -2.79 16.93 -16.15
CA ARG A 193 -3.17 16.96 -17.58
C ARG A 193 -2.05 16.45 -18.49
N GLU A 194 -0.82 16.82 -18.19
CA GLU A 194 0.36 16.44 -18.97
C GLU A 194 0.82 15.01 -18.69
N GLN A 195 0.38 14.38 -17.60
CA GLN A 195 0.90 13.11 -17.10
C GLN A 195 -0.03 11.92 -17.38
N ILE A 196 -1.21 12.13 -17.98
CA ILE A 196 -2.19 11.06 -18.16
C ILE A 196 -1.74 10.02 -19.19
N GLY A 197 -1.81 8.74 -18.82
CA GLY A 197 -1.20 7.64 -19.55
C GLY A 197 0.31 7.53 -19.31
N SER A 198 0.78 7.78 -18.09
CA SER A 198 2.18 7.58 -17.69
C SER A 198 2.30 6.79 -16.39
N LEU A 199 3.44 6.13 -16.18
CA LEU A 199 3.72 5.39 -14.95
C LEU A 199 4.13 6.33 -13.81
N GLY A 200 5.11 7.19 -14.09
CA GLY A 200 5.79 7.98 -13.09
C GLY A 200 7.03 7.37 -12.49
N SER A 201 7.27 7.70 -11.22
CA SER A 201 8.47 7.33 -10.46
C SER A 201 8.09 6.69 -9.12
N GLY A 202 9.10 6.32 -8.33
CA GLY A 202 8.94 5.59 -7.07
C GLY A 202 8.71 4.10 -7.33
N ASN A 203 7.77 3.51 -6.61
CA ASN A 203 7.42 2.10 -6.72
C ASN A 203 6.46 1.79 -7.88
N HIS A 204 6.29 2.71 -8.84
CA HIS A 204 5.44 2.49 -10.01
C HIS A 204 6.23 1.80 -11.12
N PHE A 205 5.62 0.78 -11.74
CA PHE A 205 6.26 -0.07 -12.74
C PHE A 205 5.24 -0.68 -13.71
N ILE A 206 5.76 -1.22 -14.81
CA ILE A 206 5.12 -2.29 -15.56
C ILE A 206 6.02 -3.51 -15.49
N GLU A 207 5.46 -4.64 -15.09
CA GLU A 207 6.18 -5.90 -15.02
C GLU A 207 5.50 -6.93 -15.92
N VAL A 208 6.31 -7.59 -16.74
CA VAL A 208 5.89 -8.83 -17.39
C VAL A 208 6.31 -9.95 -16.45
N GLU A 209 5.34 -10.77 -16.08
CA GLU A 209 5.54 -11.84 -15.11
C GLU A 209 5.07 -13.16 -15.72
N VAL A 210 5.54 -14.27 -15.16
CA VAL A 210 5.02 -15.61 -15.46
C VAL A 210 4.25 -16.13 -14.25
N VAL A 211 3.11 -16.77 -14.50
CA VAL A 211 2.43 -17.57 -13.48
C VAL A 211 3.29 -18.80 -13.15
N ASP A 212 3.99 -18.76 -12.02
CA ASP A 212 4.92 -19.80 -11.60
C ASP A 212 4.22 -20.97 -10.89
N GLN A 213 3.17 -20.66 -10.13
CA GLN A 213 2.44 -21.65 -9.35
C GLN A 213 0.96 -21.27 -9.19
N ILE A 214 0.09 -22.27 -9.29
CA ILE A 214 -1.34 -22.18 -9.00
C ILE A 214 -1.64 -22.88 -7.67
N PHE A 215 -2.46 -22.25 -6.84
CA PHE A 215 -2.92 -22.73 -5.53
C PHE A 215 -4.44 -22.98 -5.49
N ASP A 216 -5.18 -22.33 -6.38
CA ASP A 216 -6.62 -22.50 -6.56
C ASP A 216 -6.95 -22.53 -8.06
N GLU A 217 -7.17 -23.73 -8.59
CA GLU A 217 -7.44 -23.93 -10.02
C GLU A 217 -8.77 -23.30 -10.45
N GLU A 218 -9.81 -23.35 -9.61
CA GLU A 218 -11.11 -22.78 -9.94
C GLU A 218 -11.01 -21.26 -10.10
N ALA A 219 -10.37 -20.60 -9.12
CA ALA A 219 -10.17 -19.16 -9.17
C ALA A 219 -9.21 -18.74 -10.30
N ALA A 220 -8.13 -19.49 -10.53
CA ALA A 220 -7.19 -19.22 -11.61
C ALA A 220 -7.87 -19.32 -12.99
N ASN A 221 -8.65 -20.38 -13.22
CA ASN A 221 -9.39 -20.57 -14.48
C ASN A 221 -10.42 -19.46 -14.72
N ALA A 222 -11.17 -19.04 -13.68
CA ALA A 222 -12.11 -17.93 -13.79
C ALA A 222 -11.42 -16.60 -14.15
N MET A 223 -10.15 -16.43 -13.75
CA MET A 223 -9.32 -15.27 -14.07
C MET A 223 -8.54 -15.39 -15.39
N GLY A 224 -8.60 -16.54 -16.08
CA GLY A 224 -7.80 -16.81 -17.29
C GLY A 224 -6.31 -17.00 -17.02
N LEU A 225 -5.94 -17.41 -15.79
CA LEU A 225 -4.57 -17.69 -15.37
C LEU A 225 -4.28 -19.19 -15.44
N TYR A 226 -3.11 -19.54 -15.97
CA TYR A 226 -2.61 -20.91 -15.97
C TYR A 226 -1.08 -20.90 -15.82
N GLN A 227 -0.51 -21.97 -15.26
CA GLN A 227 0.92 -22.03 -15.01
C GLN A 227 1.72 -21.93 -16.32
N GLY A 228 2.72 -21.05 -16.34
CA GLY A 228 3.56 -20.76 -17.50
C GLY A 228 3.09 -19.62 -18.39
N CYS A 229 1.86 -19.11 -18.22
CA CYS A 229 1.36 -17.99 -19.00
C CYS A 229 2.01 -16.67 -18.59
N LEU A 230 2.20 -15.77 -19.55
CA LEU A 230 2.65 -14.41 -19.31
C LEU A 230 1.50 -13.51 -18.84
N THR A 231 1.79 -12.70 -17.84
CA THR A 231 0.94 -11.63 -17.34
C THR A 231 1.65 -10.29 -17.42
N VAL A 232 0.88 -9.20 -17.40
CA VAL A 232 1.40 -7.84 -17.33
C VAL A 232 0.76 -7.13 -16.14
N GLN A 233 1.59 -6.73 -15.18
CA GLN A 233 1.18 -5.96 -14.04
C GLN A 233 1.51 -4.48 -14.26
N ILE A 234 0.54 -3.60 -14.02
CA ILE A 234 0.69 -2.15 -14.13
C ILE A 234 0.40 -1.55 -12.76
N HIS A 235 1.45 -1.04 -12.10
CA HIS A 235 1.34 -0.35 -10.81
C HIS A 235 1.55 1.15 -11.01
N CYS A 236 0.47 1.92 -10.90
CA CYS A 236 0.52 3.38 -10.88
C CYS A 236 -0.74 3.98 -10.23
N GLY A 237 -0.81 5.32 -10.18
CA GLY A 237 -1.94 6.05 -9.58
C GLY A 237 -2.26 7.35 -10.29
N SER A 238 -2.86 8.29 -9.56
CA SER A 238 -3.34 9.58 -10.09
C SER A 238 -2.25 10.59 -10.44
N ARG A 239 -0.99 10.17 -10.47
CA ARG A 239 0.17 11.03 -10.77
C ARG A 239 0.21 12.29 -9.88
N GLY A 240 0.72 13.41 -10.41
CA GLY A 240 0.79 14.68 -9.70
C GLY A 240 -0.57 15.27 -9.31
N LEU A 241 -1.67 14.85 -9.95
CA LEU A 241 -3.01 15.36 -9.69
C LEU A 241 -3.48 15.00 -8.29
N GLY A 242 -3.58 13.72 -7.96
CA GLY A 242 -4.06 13.31 -6.62
C GLY A 242 -3.10 13.70 -5.50
N HIS A 243 -1.79 13.73 -5.75
CA HIS A 243 -0.85 14.30 -4.77
C HIS A 243 -1.19 15.77 -4.47
N GLN A 244 -1.49 16.57 -5.49
CA GLN A 244 -1.84 17.97 -5.29
C GLN A 244 -3.20 18.10 -4.58
N VAL A 245 -4.21 17.30 -4.96
CA VAL A 245 -5.49 17.24 -4.23
C VAL A 245 -5.25 16.93 -2.75
N CYS A 246 -4.41 15.94 -2.43
CA CYS A 246 -4.05 15.66 -1.04
C CYS A 246 -3.45 16.87 -0.33
N THR A 247 -2.49 17.55 -0.96
CA THR A 247 -1.84 18.73 -0.37
C THR A 247 -2.85 19.84 -0.10
N ASP A 248 -3.75 20.10 -1.06
CA ASP A 248 -4.74 21.18 -0.97
C ASP A 248 -5.72 20.93 0.19
N TYR A 249 -6.26 19.71 0.31
CA TYR A 249 -7.25 19.39 1.34
C TYR A 249 -6.63 19.17 2.73
N VAL A 250 -5.38 18.69 2.82
CA VAL A 250 -4.64 18.68 4.10
C VAL A 250 -4.51 20.10 4.66
N GLN A 251 -4.18 21.08 3.82
CA GLN A 251 -4.13 22.49 4.25
C GLN A 251 -5.52 23.01 4.66
N GLN A 252 -6.56 22.66 3.91
CA GLN A 252 -7.93 23.07 4.25
C GLN A 252 -8.40 22.47 5.58
N PHE A 253 -8.11 21.19 5.84
CA PHE A 253 -8.56 20.51 7.05
C PHE A 253 -7.88 21.03 8.31
N GLN A 254 -6.70 21.65 8.24
CA GLN A 254 -6.09 22.31 9.41
C GLN A 254 -6.99 23.42 9.99
N ASN A 255 -7.81 24.05 9.14
CA ASN A 255 -8.81 25.01 9.58
C ASN A 255 -10.09 24.31 10.06
N ALA A 256 -10.49 23.21 9.41
CA ALA A 256 -11.65 22.41 9.79
C ALA A 256 -11.52 21.85 11.22
N VAL A 257 -10.35 21.31 11.57
CA VAL A 257 -10.06 20.79 12.92
C VAL A 257 -10.35 21.84 14.00
N ARG A 258 -9.88 23.08 13.80
CA ARG A 258 -10.14 24.20 14.70
C ARG A 258 -11.61 24.61 14.71
N LYS A 259 -12.24 24.67 13.54
CA LYS A 259 -13.65 25.06 13.35
C LYS A 259 -14.62 24.09 14.05
N TYR A 260 -14.33 22.80 14.00
CA TYR A 260 -15.18 21.74 14.54
C TYR A 260 -14.73 21.25 15.92
N GLY A 261 -13.69 21.86 16.51
CA GLY A 261 -13.20 21.49 17.84
C GLY A 261 -12.69 20.05 17.93
N ILE A 262 -12.08 19.54 16.86
CA ILE A 262 -11.55 18.17 16.83
C ILE A 262 -10.19 18.16 17.54
N ASP A 263 -10.06 17.33 18.57
CA ASP A 263 -8.77 17.08 19.20
C ASP A 263 -8.00 16.02 18.40
N LEU A 264 -6.73 16.30 18.10
CA LEU A 264 -5.90 15.41 17.28
C LEU A 264 -4.74 14.88 18.11
N PRO A 265 -4.57 13.54 18.20
CA PRO A 265 -3.42 12.97 18.90
C PRO A 265 -2.10 13.25 18.16
N ASP A 266 -2.15 13.52 16.85
CA ASP A 266 -1.02 13.96 16.05
C ASP A 266 -1.46 14.95 14.95
N ARG A 267 -0.65 15.96 14.65
CA ARG A 267 -0.95 16.98 13.63
C ARG A 267 -1.12 16.41 12.22
N GLU A 268 -0.49 15.29 11.92
CA GLU A 268 -0.61 14.58 10.63
C GLU A 268 -1.96 13.88 10.46
N LEU A 269 -2.76 13.74 11.53
CA LEU A 269 -4.10 13.14 11.54
C LEU A 269 -5.21 14.13 11.17
N VAL A 270 -4.87 15.21 10.48
CA VAL A 270 -5.82 16.27 10.12
C VAL A 270 -7.05 15.71 9.38
N CYS A 271 -8.24 16.08 9.84
CA CYS A 271 -9.49 15.54 9.32
C CYS A 271 -10.64 16.57 9.35
N ALA A 272 -11.76 16.22 8.74
CA ALA A 272 -13.03 16.96 8.80
C ALA A 272 -14.20 15.97 8.86
N PRO A 273 -15.34 16.36 9.48
CA PRO A 273 -16.56 15.54 9.41
C PRO A 273 -16.98 15.34 7.95
N MET A 274 -17.39 14.13 7.58
CA MET A 274 -17.67 13.79 6.17
C MET A 274 -18.85 14.55 5.56
N ASP A 275 -19.82 14.93 6.39
CA ASP A 275 -21.00 15.71 6.04
C ASP A 275 -20.74 17.23 6.11
N SER A 276 -19.54 17.65 6.50
CA SER A 276 -19.14 19.05 6.47
C SER A 276 -18.90 19.53 5.04
N PRO A 277 -18.97 20.85 4.77
CA PRO A 277 -18.61 21.39 3.46
C PRO A 277 -17.21 20.99 2.98
N GLU A 278 -16.24 20.95 3.90
CA GLU A 278 -14.87 20.51 3.64
C GLU A 278 -14.79 19.01 3.34
N GLY A 279 -15.50 18.17 4.10
CA GLY A 279 -15.57 16.72 3.87
C GLY A 279 -16.22 16.36 2.54
N ILE A 280 -17.36 16.97 2.21
CA ILE A 280 -18.06 16.78 0.93
C ILE A 280 -17.17 17.21 -0.24
N ALA A 281 -16.52 18.37 -0.12
CA ALA A 281 -15.60 18.89 -1.13
C ALA A 281 -14.43 17.92 -1.38
N TYR A 282 -13.80 17.46 -0.30
CA TYR A 282 -12.71 16.49 -0.36
C TYR A 282 -13.15 15.20 -1.03
N MET A 283 -14.31 14.65 -0.66
CA MET A 283 -14.82 13.41 -1.26
C MET A 283 -15.05 13.56 -2.78
N GLY A 284 -15.63 14.69 -3.21
CA GLY A 284 -15.79 14.98 -4.64
C GLY A 284 -14.46 15.05 -5.39
N ALA A 285 -13.45 15.71 -4.81
CA ALA A 285 -12.11 15.83 -5.40
C ALA A 285 -11.32 14.52 -5.37
N MET A 286 -11.41 13.73 -4.29
CA MET A 286 -10.78 12.42 -4.15
C MET A 286 -11.34 11.44 -5.20
N ARG A 287 -12.66 11.43 -5.40
CA ARG A 287 -13.31 10.63 -6.45
C ARG A 287 -12.85 11.04 -7.84
N ALA A 288 -12.72 12.34 -8.11
CA ALA A 288 -12.16 12.84 -9.35
C ALA A 288 -10.71 12.39 -9.58
N ALA A 289 -9.85 12.48 -8.55
CA ALA A 289 -8.48 11.99 -8.61
C ALA A 289 -8.40 10.46 -8.82
N ALA A 290 -9.32 9.71 -8.22
CA ALA A 290 -9.43 8.27 -8.39
C ALA A 290 -9.85 7.89 -9.82
N ASN A 291 -10.81 8.59 -10.40
CA ASN A 291 -11.23 8.43 -11.79
C ASN A 291 -10.07 8.70 -12.76
N PHE A 292 -9.28 9.75 -12.51
CA PHE A 292 -8.06 10.01 -13.28
C PHE A 292 -7.08 8.83 -13.22
N ALA A 293 -6.88 8.21 -12.05
CA ALA A 293 -5.99 7.06 -11.91
C ALA A 293 -6.51 5.81 -12.65
N PHE A 294 -7.82 5.54 -12.62
CA PHE A 294 -8.42 4.45 -13.39
C PHE A 294 -8.21 4.66 -14.89
N ALA A 295 -8.48 5.87 -15.40
CA ALA A 295 -8.22 6.21 -16.79
C ALA A 295 -6.73 6.11 -17.14
N ASN A 296 -5.83 6.52 -16.24
CA ASN A 296 -4.38 6.41 -16.41
C ASN A 296 -3.94 4.95 -16.58
N ARG A 297 -4.39 4.03 -15.71
CA ARG A 297 -4.11 2.59 -15.82
C ARG A 297 -4.71 1.99 -17.08
N GLN A 298 -5.91 2.41 -17.47
CA GLN A 298 -6.56 1.95 -18.70
C GLN A 298 -5.79 2.34 -19.97
N LEU A 299 -5.29 3.57 -20.04
CA LEU A 299 -4.46 4.02 -21.17
C LEU A 299 -3.14 3.27 -21.25
N LEU A 300 -2.50 3.00 -20.10
CA LEU A 300 -1.30 2.16 -20.06
C LEU A 300 -1.60 0.71 -20.47
N ALA A 301 -2.74 0.15 -20.07
CA ALA A 301 -3.16 -1.19 -20.51
C ALA A 301 -3.38 -1.25 -22.03
N HIS A 302 -3.98 -0.21 -22.61
CA HIS A 302 -4.10 -0.08 -24.06
C HIS A 302 -2.72 0.00 -24.76
N SER A 303 -1.79 0.79 -24.22
CA SER A 303 -0.41 0.84 -24.72
C SER A 303 0.34 -0.49 -24.58
N ALA A 304 0.14 -1.22 -23.48
CA ALA A 304 0.74 -2.53 -23.27
C ALA A 304 0.22 -3.56 -24.29
N ARG A 305 -1.08 -3.52 -24.62
CA ARG A 305 -1.66 -4.33 -25.71
C ARG A 305 -0.98 -4.09 -27.04
N ARG A 306 -0.67 -2.83 -27.38
CA ARG A 306 0.07 -2.50 -28.61
C ARG A 306 1.48 -3.07 -28.62
N ALA A 307 2.18 -3.09 -27.48
CA ALA A 307 3.49 -3.72 -27.38
C ALA A 307 3.39 -5.23 -27.61
N PHE A 308 2.41 -5.90 -27.01
CA PHE A 308 2.18 -7.33 -27.21
C PHE A 308 1.80 -7.67 -28.66
N GLU A 309 0.94 -6.85 -29.27
CA GLU A 309 0.55 -7.01 -30.67
C GLU A 309 1.78 -6.93 -31.60
N GLU A 310 2.60 -5.89 -31.48
CA GLU A 310 3.77 -5.71 -32.36
C GLU A 310 4.81 -6.82 -32.20
N VAL A 311 4.95 -7.39 -31.01
CA VAL A 311 5.88 -8.49 -30.75
C VAL A 311 5.33 -9.83 -31.24
N PHE A 312 4.09 -10.17 -30.89
CA PHE A 312 3.58 -11.54 -30.99
C PHE A 312 2.56 -11.78 -32.10
N ALA A 313 1.90 -10.75 -32.65
CA ALA A 313 0.98 -10.94 -33.78
C ALA A 313 1.62 -11.58 -35.03
N PRO A 314 2.92 -11.38 -35.32
CA PRO A 314 3.58 -12.10 -36.42
C PRO A 314 3.68 -13.61 -36.22
N THR A 315 3.65 -14.11 -34.97
CA THR A 315 3.92 -15.51 -34.64
C THR A 315 2.71 -16.27 -34.08
N THR A 316 1.75 -15.58 -33.48
CA THR A 316 0.53 -16.19 -32.92
C THR A 316 -0.68 -15.27 -33.06
N ARG A 317 -1.88 -15.86 -33.16
CA ARG A 317 -3.15 -15.11 -33.06
C ARG A 317 -3.62 -14.87 -31.62
N HIS A 318 -2.95 -15.50 -30.66
CA HIS A 318 -3.30 -15.46 -29.23
C HIS A 318 -2.48 -14.42 -28.45
N TRP A 319 -2.11 -13.31 -29.11
CA TRP A 319 -1.27 -12.25 -28.52
C TRP A 319 -2.02 -11.32 -27.56
N HIS A 320 -3.35 -11.41 -27.52
CA HIS A 320 -4.20 -10.48 -26.79
C HIS A 320 -3.98 -10.52 -25.28
N LEU A 321 -3.97 -9.34 -24.67
CA LEU A 321 -4.02 -9.18 -23.21
C LEU A 321 -5.44 -8.87 -22.75
N HIS A 322 -5.98 -9.72 -21.89
CA HIS A 322 -7.26 -9.49 -21.22
C HIS A 322 -7.05 -9.06 -19.77
N GLN A 323 -7.94 -8.22 -19.24
CA GLN A 323 -7.85 -7.79 -17.87
C GLN A 323 -8.31 -8.90 -16.93
N VAL A 324 -7.50 -9.19 -15.91
CA VAL A 324 -7.87 -10.03 -14.76
C VAL A 324 -8.64 -9.17 -13.77
N TYR A 325 -7.98 -8.15 -13.22
CA TYR A 325 -8.62 -7.17 -12.34
C TYR A 325 -7.79 -5.88 -12.22
N ASP A 326 -8.44 -4.77 -11.84
CA ASP A 326 -7.80 -3.50 -11.47
C ASP A 326 -8.34 -3.04 -10.12
N ILE A 327 -7.43 -2.82 -9.17
CA ILE A 327 -7.74 -2.59 -7.77
C ILE A 327 -6.94 -1.41 -7.19
N ALA A 328 -7.60 -0.60 -6.37
CA ALA A 328 -6.98 0.48 -5.62
C ALA A 328 -6.38 -0.02 -4.29
N HIS A 329 -5.30 0.63 -3.85
CA HIS A 329 -4.79 0.45 -2.48
C HIS A 329 -4.63 1.74 -1.66
N ASN A 330 -5.02 2.88 -2.25
CA ASN A 330 -5.10 4.17 -1.58
C ASN A 330 -6.43 4.85 -1.95
N MET A 331 -7.52 4.46 -1.26
CA MET A 331 -8.86 5.02 -1.48
C MET A 331 -9.76 5.00 -0.22
N GLY A 332 -10.55 6.07 -0.03
CA GLY A 332 -11.65 6.11 0.92
C GLY A 332 -12.97 5.80 0.21
N LYS A 333 -13.75 4.83 0.69
CA LYS A 333 -15.01 4.45 0.05
C LYS A 333 -16.14 4.30 1.05
N LEU A 334 -17.31 4.78 0.66
CA LEU A 334 -18.54 4.51 1.38
C LEU A 334 -18.99 3.09 1.06
N GLU A 335 -18.98 2.23 2.07
CA GLU A 335 -19.32 0.83 1.97
C GLU A 335 -20.33 0.47 3.08
N THR A 336 -21.11 -0.58 2.86
CA THR A 336 -22.01 -1.14 3.87
C THR A 336 -21.39 -2.41 4.41
N HIS A 337 -21.24 -2.48 5.72
CA HIS A 337 -20.64 -3.60 6.45
C HIS A 337 -21.48 -3.94 7.68
N GLU A 338 -21.33 -5.16 8.18
CA GLU A 338 -21.95 -5.59 9.42
C GLU A 338 -21.03 -5.30 10.60
N VAL A 339 -21.53 -4.59 11.62
CA VAL A 339 -20.84 -4.32 12.89
C VAL A 339 -21.81 -4.66 14.01
N ASP A 340 -21.41 -5.57 14.90
CA ASP A 340 -22.24 -6.08 16.00
C ASP A 340 -23.62 -6.57 15.55
N GLY A 341 -23.67 -7.29 14.43
CA GLY A 341 -24.90 -7.83 13.84
C GLY A 341 -25.80 -6.79 13.16
N ARG A 342 -25.33 -5.57 12.95
CA ARG A 342 -26.08 -4.48 12.30
C ARG A 342 -25.39 -3.99 11.05
N GLN A 343 -26.18 -3.79 10.00
CA GLN A 343 -25.70 -3.16 8.77
C GLN A 343 -25.47 -1.66 9.01
N VAL A 344 -24.23 -1.22 8.84
CA VAL A 344 -23.81 0.17 8.98
C VAL A 344 -23.15 0.65 7.70
N LYS A 345 -23.38 1.91 7.35
CA LYS A 345 -22.69 2.57 6.24
C LYS A 345 -21.50 3.32 6.80
N VAL A 346 -20.30 2.96 6.37
CA VAL A 346 -19.03 3.50 6.88
C VAL A 346 -18.15 3.98 5.72
N CYS A 347 -17.25 4.91 6.01
CA CYS A 347 -16.20 5.27 5.07
C CYS A 347 -14.93 4.48 5.38
N VAL A 348 -14.69 3.42 4.61
CA VAL A 348 -13.51 2.57 4.78
C VAL A 348 -12.33 3.28 4.13
N HIS A 349 -11.38 3.70 4.97
CA HIS A 349 -10.13 4.31 4.54
C HIS A 349 -9.08 3.22 4.34
N ARG A 350 -8.60 3.04 3.11
CA ARG A 350 -7.52 2.11 2.81
C ARG A 350 -6.30 2.88 2.35
N LYS A 351 -5.20 2.75 3.09
CA LYS A 351 -3.88 3.28 2.72
C LYS A 351 -2.86 2.15 2.80
N GLY A 352 -2.31 1.74 1.67
CA GLY A 352 -1.50 0.52 1.62
C GLY A 352 -2.31 -0.72 2.01
N ALA A 353 -3.60 -0.76 1.66
CA ALA A 353 -4.48 -1.89 1.86
C ALA A 353 -5.45 -1.97 0.67
N THR A 354 -5.84 -3.17 0.27
CA THR A 354 -6.75 -3.38 -0.86
C THR A 354 -8.14 -3.78 -0.38
N ARG A 355 -9.17 -3.55 -1.20
CA ARG A 355 -10.48 -4.18 -0.98
C ARG A 355 -10.37 -5.68 -1.29
N ALA A 356 -10.94 -6.52 -0.46
CA ALA A 356 -10.97 -7.97 -0.60
C ALA A 356 -12.39 -8.48 -0.33
N PHE A 357 -13.36 -8.09 -1.15
CA PHE A 357 -14.74 -8.56 -1.00
C PHE A 357 -14.85 -10.08 -1.17
N GLY A 358 -15.56 -10.73 -0.25
CA GLY A 358 -15.76 -12.17 -0.25
C GLY A 358 -16.76 -12.65 -1.33
N PRO A 359 -16.88 -13.97 -1.52
CA PRO A 359 -17.90 -14.55 -2.40
C PRO A 359 -19.32 -14.01 -2.13
N GLY A 360 -20.09 -13.78 -3.18
CA GLY A 360 -21.47 -13.27 -3.09
C GLY A 360 -21.58 -11.77 -2.81
N SER A 361 -20.47 -11.07 -2.59
CA SER A 361 -20.50 -9.62 -2.32
C SER A 361 -21.07 -8.81 -3.50
N PRO A 362 -21.85 -7.75 -3.25
CA PRO A 362 -22.45 -6.95 -4.31
C PRO A 362 -21.38 -6.23 -5.14
N GLY A 363 -21.62 -6.11 -6.45
CA GLY A 363 -20.73 -5.42 -7.38
C GLY A 363 -19.55 -6.25 -7.89
N LEU A 364 -19.43 -7.53 -7.49
CA LEU A 364 -18.49 -8.45 -8.12
C LEU A 364 -18.95 -8.81 -9.55
N PRO A 365 -18.02 -8.92 -10.51
CA PRO A 365 -18.32 -9.48 -11.83
C PRO A 365 -18.92 -10.88 -11.70
N PRO A 366 -19.86 -11.29 -12.59
CA PRO A 366 -20.51 -12.60 -12.52
C PRO A 366 -19.52 -13.77 -12.39
N GLU A 367 -18.40 -13.72 -13.11
CA GLU A 367 -17.35 -14.75 -13.05
C GLU A 367 -16.63 -14.83 -11.69
N TYR A 368 -16.66 -13.75 -10.90
CA TYR A 368 -15.96 -13.63 -9.61
C TYR A 368 -16.89 -13.77 -8.40
N VAL A 369 -18.21 -13.82 -8.60
CA VAL A 369 -19.19 -13.95 -7.51
C VAL A 369 -18.90 -15.17 -6.63
N LYS A 370 -18.55 -16.31 -7.23
CA LYS A 370 -18.31 -17.56 -6.49
C LYS A 370 -16.96 -17.57 -5.77
N ILE A 371 -15.93 -17.01 -6.39
CA ILE A 371 -14.54 -17.08 -5.89
C ILE A 371 -14.17 -15.92 -4.97
N GLY A 372 -14.93 -14.82 -5.00
CA GLY A 372 -14.59 -13.57 -4.33
C GLY A 372 -13.80 -12.62 -5.21
N GLN A 373 -13.55 -11.41 -4.73
CA GLN A 373 -12.85 -10.38 -5.49
C GLN A 373 -11.38 -10.76 -5.69
N PRO A 374 -10.83 -10.66 -6.92
CA PRO A 374 -9.39 -10.74 -7.11
C PRO A 374 -8.65 -9.64 -6.31
N VAL A 375 -7.57 -10.03 -5.67
CA VAL A 375 -6.67 -9.16 -4.88
C VAL A 375 -5.26 -9.32 -5.44
N ILE A 376 -4.71 -8.25 -5.99
CA ILE A 376 -3.39 -8.26 -6.65
C ILE A 376 -2.35 -7.64 -5.72
N ILE A 377 -1.33 -8.42 -5.36
CA ILE A 377 -0.28 -8.05 -4.43
C ILE A 377 1.05 -7.92 -5.20
N PRO A 378 1.43 -6.70 -5.63
CA PRO A 378 2.74 -6.44 -6.20
C PRO A 378 3.86 -6.82 -5.23
N GLY A 379 4.86 -7.50 -5.78
CA GLY A 379 6.16 -7.66 -5.14
C GLY A 379 7.06 -6.44 -5.34
N SER A 380 8.28 -6.73 -5.77
CA SER A 380 9.31 -5.79 -6.18
C SER A 380 9.97 -6.32 -7.45
N MET A 381 10.81 -5.51 -8.10
CA MET A 381 11.46 -5.83 -9.38
C MET A 381 12.27 -7.15 -9.44
N GLY A 382 12.47 -7.82 -8.30
CA GLY A 382 13.15 -9.10 -8.21
C GLY A 382 12.52 -10.09 -7.24
N THR A 383 11.28 -9.89 -6.81
CA THR A 383 10.56 -10.82 -5.91
C THR A 383 9.23 -11.23 -6.55
N ALA A 384 8.57 -12.24 -5.99
CA ALA A 384 7.27 -12.68 -6.49
C ALA A 384 6.19 -11.60 -6.32
N SER A 385 5.18 -11.62 -7.18
CA SER A 385 3.88 -11.01 -6.92
C SER A 385 2.84 -12.11 -6.67
N TRP A 386 1.68 -11.75 -6.12
CA TRP A 386 0.63 -12.71 -5.82
C TRP A 386 -0.74 -12.27 -6.32
N VAL A 387 -1.52 -13.26 -6.73
CA VAL A 387 -2.95 -13.15 -6.96
C VAL A 387 -3.66 -13.92 -5.86
N LEU A 388 -4.54 -13.23 -5.15
CA LEU A 388 -5.38 -13.78 -4.09
C LEU A 388 -6.86 -13.53 -4.44
N VAL A 389 -7.77 -14.08 -3.64
CA VAL A 389 -9.18 -13.68 -3.63
C VAL A 389 -9.63 -13.28 -2.22
N GLY A 390 -10.56 -12.32 -2.15
CA GLY A 390 -11.26 -11.98 -0.91
C GLY A 390 -12.12 -13.15 -0.40
N THR A 391 -12.37 -13.17 0.90
CA THR A 391 -13.01 -14.30 1.60
C THR A 391 -14.20 -13.83 2.43
N ALA A 392 -15.00 -14.74 2.97
CA ALA A 392 -15.97 -14.36 3.99
C ALA A 392 -15.28 -13.74 5.22
N GLY A 393 -14.08 -14.24 5.56
CA GLY A 393 -13.29 -13.75 6.70
C GLY A 393 -12.85 -12.29 6.55
N SER A 394 -12.53 -11.80 5.35
CA SER A 394 -12.25 -10.37 5.18
C SER A 394 -13.48 -9.51 5.45
N MET A 395 -14.67 -9.95 5.05
CA MET A 395 -15.91 -9.19 5.30
C MET A 395 -16.15 -9.01 6.79
N THR A 396 -15.92 -10.05 7.60
CA THR A 396 -16.20 -10.02 9.04
C THR A 396 -15.06 -9.45 9.89
N ARG A 397 -13.80 -9.56 9.43
CA ARG A 397 -12.63 -9.21 10.26
C ARG A 397 -11.93 -7.91 9.86
N SER A 398 -12.13 -7.44 8.63
CA SER A 398 -11.32 -6.35 8.07
C SER A 398 -12.10 -5.41 7.15
N PHE A 399 -13.43 -5.32 7.30
CA PHE A 399 -14.29 -4.52 6.41
C PHE A 399 -14.04 -4.84 4.93
N GLY A 400 -13.93 -6.13 4.61
CA GLY A 400 -13.61 -6.60 3.27
C GLY A 400 -12.27 -6.06 2.77
N SER A 401 -11.19 -6.18 3.56
CA SER A 401 -9.87 -5.64 3.20
C SER A 401 -8.73 -6.66 3.36
N SER A 402 -7.66 -6.46 2.60
CA SER A 402 -6.41 -7.24 2.70
C SER A 402 -5.18 -6.36 2.47
N CYS A 403 -3.99 -6.97 2.44
CA CYS A 403 -2.72 -6.30 2.16
C CYS A 403 -2.65 -5.76 0.71
N HIS A 404 -1.61 -4.98 0.39
CA HIS A 404 -1.42 -4.41 -0.96
C HIS A 404 -0.06 -4.71 -1.58
N GLY A 405 0.86 -5.30 -0.82
CA GLY A 405 2.27 -5.46 -1.18
C GLY A 405 3.11 -5.72 0.06
N ALA A 406 4.41 -5.91 -0.11
CA ALA A 406 5.30 -6.23 1.00
C ALA A 406 5.52 -5.07 1.98
N GLY A 407 5.41 -3.82 1.50
CA GLY A 407 5.76 -2.62 2.26
C GLY A 407 7.28 -2.44 2.39
N ARG A 408 7.70 -1.18 2.53
CA ARG A 408 9.13 -0.86 2.63
C ARG A 408 9.67 -1.15 4.03
N ALA A 409 10.81 -1.84 4.07
CA ALA A 409 11.62 -2.00 5.28
C ALA A 409 12.71 -0.92 5.38
N MET A 410 13.05 -0.27 4.27
CA MET A 410 14.10 0.76 4.21
C MET A 410 13.62 2.06 3.54
N SER A 411 14.12 3.19 4.05
CA SER A 411 13.91 4.49 3.39
C SER A 411 14.61 4.53 2.03
N ARG A 412 14.08 5.36 1.13
CA ARG A 412 14.63 5.58 -0.21
C ARG A 412 16.08 6.06 -0.18
N SER A 413 16.36 7.00 0.73
CA SER A 413 17.70 7.56 0.94
C SER A 413 18.68 6.53 1.47
N LYS A 414 18.24 5.59 2.32
CA LYS A 414 19.07 4.49 2.83
C LYS A 414 19.37 3.50 1.70
N ALA A 415 18.35 3.06 0.96
CA ALA A 415 18.51 2.13 -0.16
C ALA A 415 19.51 2.64 -1.21
N LYS A 416 19.44 3.94 -1.58
CA LYS A 416 20.39 4.55 -2.52
C LYS A 416 21.85 4.59 -2.05
N LYS A 417 22.08 4.57 -0.74
CA LYS A 417 23.44 4.55 -0.17
C LYS A 417 24.01 3.13 -0.12
N GLU A 418 23.15 2.13 0.05
CA GLU A 418 23.54 0.72 0.23
C GLU A 418 23.58 -0.04 -1.09
N VAL A 419 22.77 0.35 -2.08
CA VAL A 419 22.60 -0.39 -3.35
C VAL A 419 23.12 0.43 -4.52
N ARG A 420 23.96 -0.21 -5.34
CA ARG A 420 24.41 0.32 -6.63
C ARG A 420 23.49 -0.18 -7.74
N GLY A 421 22.86 0.75 -8.47
CA GLY A 421 21.86 0.42 -9.49
C GLY A 421 22.42 -0.38 -10.68
N ASP A 422 23.67 -0.14 -11.08
CA ASP A 422 24.34 -0.89 -12.15
C ASP A 422 24.59 -2.35 -11.76
N GLU A 423 24.97 -2.61 -10.51
CA GLU A 423 25.15 -3.96 -9.97
C GLU A 423 23.82 -4.69 -9.82
N LEU A 424 22.82 -4.01 -9.25
CA LEU A 424 21.46 -4.56 -9.13
C LEU A 424 20.88 -4.94 -10.49
N ARG A 425 21.08 -4.11 -11.52
CA ARG A 425 20.64 -4.43 -12.88
C ARG A 425 21.29 -5.73 -13.38
N LYS A 426 22.61 -5.86 -13.24
CA LYS A 426 23.34 -7.08 -13.64
C LYS A 426 22.87 -8.30 -12.89
N GLU A 427 22.58 -8.17 -11.58
CA GLU A 427 22.04 -9.26 -10.77
C GLU A 427 20.67 -9.72 -11.27
N LEU A 428 19.76 -8.79 -11.55
CA LEU A 428 18.43 -9.10 -12.07
C LEU A 428 18.50 -9.72 -13.48
N GLU A 429 19.33 -9.18 -14.36
CA GLU A 429 19.54 -9.72 -15.72
C GLU A 429 20.17 -11.13 -15.67
N ALA A 430 21.10 -11.39 -14.74
CA ALA A 430 21.66 -12.72 -14.52
C ALA A 430 20.62 -13.74 -14.00
N ARG A 431 19.57 -13.26 -13.34
CA ARG A 431 18.40 -14.06 -12.92
C ARG A 431 17.35 -14.22 -14.03
N GLY A 432 17.61 -13.71 -15.23
CA GLY A 432 16.70 -13.79 -16.37
C GLY A 432 15.63 -12.70 -16.42
N ILE A 433 15.79 -11.63 -15.64
CA ILE A 433 14.84 -10.51 -15.59
C ILE A 433 15.35 -9.37 -16.47
N THR A 434 14.65 -9.08 -17.55
CA THR A 434 15.02 -7.97 -18.45
C THR A 434 14.62 -6.63 -17.83
N VAL A 435 15.57 -5.72 -17.63
CA VAL A 435 15.30 -4.44 -16.96
C VAL A 435 15.36 -3.27 -17.96
N ARG A 436 14.35 -2.40 -17.90
CA ARG A 436 14.33 -1.06 -18.50
C ARG A 436 14.04 -0.04 -17.41
N ALA A 437 15.03 0.78 -17.08
CA ALA A 437 14.93 1.78 -16.02
C ALA A 437 15.23 3.18 -16.54
N GLY A 438 14.41 4.16 -16.16
CA GLY A 438 14.64 5.58 -16.47
C GLY A 438 15.90 6.16 -15.82
N SER A 439 16.34 5.60 -14.69
CA SER A 439 17.61 5.95 -14.04
C SER A 439 18.16 4.82 -13.15
N LEU A 440 19.49 4.71 -13.05
CA LEU A 440 20.14 3.77 -12.12
C LEU A 440 19.86 4.11 -10.65
N SER A 441 19.74 5.40 -10.31
CA SER A 441 19.41 5.83 -8.95
C SER A 441 17.98 5.42 -8.57
N GLY A 442 17.02 5.55 -9.49
CA GLY A 442 15.65 5.08 -9.27
C GLY A 442 15.58 3.55 -9.16
N LEU A 443 16.45 2.81 -9.85
CA LEU A 443 16.55 1.36 -9.71
C LEU A 443 17.04 0.97 -8.30
N ALA A 444 18.11 1.61 -7.82
CA ALA A 444 18.64 1.37 -6.47
C ALA A 444 17.65 1.70 -5.34
N GLU A 445 16.84 2.76 -5.52
CA GLU A 445 15.81 3.19 -4.56
C GLU A 445 14.76 2.10 -4.26
N GLU A 446 14.52 1.25 -5.25
CA GLU A 446 13.43 0.26 -5.27
C GLU A 446 13.96 -1.18 -5.20
N ALA A 447 15.22 -1.35 -4.80
CA ALA A 447 15.87 -2.65 -4.69
C ALA A 447 15.04 -3.63 -3.85
N PRO A 448 14.99 -4.93 -4.21
CA PRO A 448 14.25 -5.95 -3.45
C PRO A 448 14.54 -5.93 -1.94
N SER A 449 15.80 -5.72 -1.54
CA SER A 449 16.21 -5.64 -0.14
C SER A 449 15.57 -4.49 0.64
N ALA A 450 15.07 -3.45 -0.04
CA ALA A 450 14.39 -2.32 0.59
C ALA A 450 12.95 -2.64 1.04
N TYR A 451 12.44 -3.82 0.68
CA TYR A 451 11.08 -4.28 0.96
C TYR A 451 11.10 -5.44 1.95
N LYS A 452 9.97 -5.66 2.63
CA LYS A 452 9.75 -6.89 3.40
C LYS A 452 9.63 -8.08 2.44
N ASP A 453 9.64 -9.29 2.98
CA ASP A 453 9.30 -10.48 2.20
C ASP A 453 7.79 -10.53 1.94
N VAL A 454 7.42 -10.46 0.66
CA VAL A 454 6.03 -10.51 0.20
C VAL A 454 5.39 -11.86 0.48
N ASP A 455 6.16 -12.96 0.43
CA ASP A 455 5.66 -14.31 0.64
C ASP A 455 5.17 -14.43 2.10
N VAL A 456 5.93 -13.87 3.07
CA VAL A 456 5.52 -13.82 4.49
C VAL A 456 4.26 -12.98 4.72
N VAL A 457 4.13 -11.84 4.05
CA VAL A 457 2.92 -11.00 4.15
C VAL A 457 1.70 -11.75 3.62
N VAL A 458 1.84 -12.48 2.51
CA VAL A 458 0.77 -13.27 1.90
C VAL A 458 0.39 -14.46 2.78
N GLU A 459 1.36 -15.20 3.33
CA GLU A 459 1.07 -16.28 4.27
C GLU A 459 0.30 -15.77 5.49
N THR A 460 0.64 -14.59 6.01
CA THR A 460 -0.04 -13.98 7.17
C THR A 460 -1.52 -13.70 6.88
N VAL A 461 -1.84 -13.04 5.77
CA VAL A 461 -3.24 -12.73 5.42
C VAL A 461 -4.03 -13.98 5.03
N SER A 462 -3.36 -14.99 4.47
CA SER A 462 -3.94 -16.29 4.15
C SER A 462 -4.26 -17.07 5.42
N ALA A 463 -3.35 -17.12 6.39
CA ALA A 463 -3.55 -17.79 7.68
C ALA A 463 -4.62 -17.09 8.51
N ALA A 464 -4.71 -15.75 8.45
CA ALA A 464 -5.80 -14.98 9.04
C ALA A 464 -7.15 -15.19 8.31
N GLY A 465 -7.17 -15.88 7.18
CA GLY A 465 -8.40 -16.17 6.44
C GLY A 465 -9.08 -14.95 5.82
N ILE A 466 -8.36 -13.82 5.68
CA ILE A 466 -8.87 -12.56 5.06
C ILE A 466 -8.52 -12.46 3.56
N ALA A 467 -7.72 -13.38 3.06
CA ALA A 467 -7.55 -13.62 1.63
C ALA A 467 -7.19 -15.09 1.40
N LYS A 468 -7.41 -15.61 0.19
CA LYS A 468 -7.00 -16.97 -0.20
C LYS A 468 -6.03 -16.90 -1.37
N LYS A 469 -4.93 -17.66 -1.30
CA LYS A 469 -3.94 -17.77 -2.38
C LYS A 469 -4.56 -18.37 -3.64
N VAL A 470 -4.30 -17.75 -4.80
CA VAL A 470 -4.72 -18.26 -6.12
C VAL A 470 -3.51 -18.56 -6.99
N ALA A 471 -2.62 -17.59 -7.19
CA ALA A 471 -1.45 -17.76 -8.03
C ALA A 471 -0.25 -16.95 -7.51
N ARG A 472 0.95 -17.47 -7.76
CA ARG A 472 2.21 -16.76 -7.55
C ARG A 472 2.84 -16.42 -8.89
N LEU A 473 3.27 -15.18 -9.03
CA LEU A 473 3.86 -14.62 -10.24
C LEU A 473 5.34 -14.35 -10.04
N LYS A 474 6.16 -14.57 -11.06
CA LYS A 474 7.59 -14.24 -11.06
C LYS A 474 7.91 -13.24 -12.18
N PRO A 475 8.64 -12.15 -11.89
CA PRO A 475 9.00 -11.18 -12.93
C PRO A 475 9.99 -11.79 -13.93
N VAL A 476 9.77 -11.49 -15.22
CA VAL A 476 10.68 -11.82 -16.34
C VAL A 476 11.10 -10.58 -17.11
N ALA A 477 10.34 -9.48 -17.01
CA ALA A 477 10.77 -8.16 -17.45
C ALA A 477 10.19 -7.05 -16.57
N VAL A 478 10.96 -5.99 -16.35
CA VAL A 478 10.59 -4.85 -15.51
C VAL A 478 10.83 -3.55 -16.27
N VAL A 479 9.81 -2.71 -16.37
CA VAL A 479 9.87 -1.35 -16.91
C VAL A 479 9.57 -0.36 -15.79
N LYS A 480 10.54 0.51 -15.48
CA LYS A 480 10.45 1.45 -14.37
C LYS A 480 10.91 2.85 -14.76
N GLY A 481 10.30 3.86 -14.13
CA GLY A 481 10.65 5.27 -14.30
C GLY A 481 11.84 5.74 -13.48
#